data_AF-A0A9E3B3B2-F1
#
_entry.id   AF-A0A9E3B3B2-F1
#
_cell.length_a   1.000
_cell.length_b   1.000
_cell.length_c   1.000
_cell.angle_alpha   90.00
_cell.angle_beta   90.00
_cell.angle_gamma   90.00
#
_symmetry.space_group_name_H-M   'P 1'
#
loop_
_entity.id
_entity.type
_entity.pdbx_description
1 polymer ?
#
loop_
_entity_poly.entity_id
_entity_poly.type
_entity_poly.pdbx_seq_one_letter_code
_entity_poly.pdbx_strand_id
1 'polypeptide(L)'
;MLRNDAVDDDQSLVSKPTNSSRGVEIVNAPPVWLQTLDLARNVAIAANGNRYVVATFDDTRVSGKYITAVYPQQNGYLTLIRLVLTELKSDTPVQAMQLHQGAIRAIQQGKLQEFIRSHT
;
A
#
# COMPACT_ATOMS: atom_id res chain seq x y z
N MET A 1 42.24 16.47 39.98
CA MET A 1 42.48 16.44 38.52
C MET A 1 42.17 15.02 38.06
N LEU A 2 41.25 14.69 37.16
CA LEU A 2 40.46 15.45 36.18
C LEU A 2 38.96 15.35 36.51
N ARG A 3 38.24 16.46 36.31
CA ARG A 3 36.80 16.53 36.07
C ARG A 3 36.53 16.00 34.67
N ASN A 4 35.48 15.19 34.50
CA ASN A 4 34.73 15.15 33.25
C ASN A 4 33.28 15.48 33.60
N ASP A 5 32.97 16.76 33.44
CA ASP A 5 31.62 17.34 33.47
C ASP A 5 30.84 16.91 32.22
N ALA A 6 29.52 16.80 32.40
CA ALA A 6 28.45 16.78 31.38
C ALA A 6 28.43 15.55 30.43
N VAL A 7 27.29 14.89 30.22
CA VAL A 7 26.05 15.50 29.72
C VAL A 7 24.83 14.84 30.39
N ASP A 8 24.08 15.66 31.11
CA ASP A 8 22.71 15.38 31.52
C ASP A 8 21.89 15.28 30.23
N ASP A 9 21.41 14.08 29.92
CA ASP A 9 20.77 13.78 28.63
C ASP A 9 19.43 14.53 28.59
N ASP A 10 19.40 15.54 27.73
CA ASP A 10 18.40 16.60 27.58
C ASP A 10 17.06 16.06 27.02
N GLN A 11 16.46 15.07 27.70
CA GLN A 11 15.16 14.49 27.35
C GLN A 11 13.97 15.32 27.85
N SER A 12 14.17 16.59 28.25
CA SER A 12 13.09 17.41 28.82
C SER A 12 12.35 18.32 27.83
N LEU A 13 12.72 18.34 26.54
CA LEU A 13 12.17 19.30 25.57
C LEU A 13 11.40 18.71 24.39
N VAL A 14 10.88 17.47 24.47
CA VAL A 14 9.82 17.07 23.52
C VAL A 14 8.51 17.71 23.98
N SER A 15 8.29 18.96 23.56
CA SER A 15 6.98 19.59 23.65
C SER A 15 5.98 18.67 22.96
N LYS A 16 5.00 18.15 23.71
CA LYS A 16 3.86 17.45 23.10
C LYS A 16 3.33 18.35 21.99
N PRO A 17 3.23 17.89 20.72
CA PRO A 17 2.64 18.71 19.69
C PRO A 17 1.22 19.04 20.17
N THR A 18 1.00 20.30 20.54
CA THR A 18 -0.33 20.87 20.63
C THR A 18 -0.83 20.85 19.20
N ASN A 19 -1.56 19.79 18.86
CA ASN A 19 -2.28 19.67 17.60
C ASN A 19 -3.35 20.77 17.58
N SER A 20 -2.95 22.03 17.37
CA SER A 20 -3.86 23.04 16.89
C SER A 20 -4.09 22.72 15.43
N SER A 21 -5.05 21.82 15.15
CA SER A 21 -5.55 21.63 13.80
C SER A 21 -6.26 22.92 13.40
N ARG A 22 -5.50 23.91 12.92
CA ARG A 22 -6.05 25.12 12.33
C ARG A 22 -6.52 24.73 10.95
N GLY A 23 -7.83 24.48 10.79
CA GLY A 23 -8.43 24.22 9.49
C GLY A 23 -8.17 25.39 8.56
N VAL A 24 -7.68 25.10 7.35
CA VAL A 24 -7.56 26.08 6.27
C VAL A 24 -8.83 25.99 5.45
N GLU A 25 -9.59 27.10 5.39
CA GLU A 25 -10.73 27.20 4.50
C GLU A 25 -10.24 27.61 3.11
N ILE A 26 -10.59 26.80 2.10
CA ILE A 26 -10.29 27.10 0.70
C ILE A 26 -11.62 27.43 0.03
N VAL A 27 -11.87 28.73 -0.16
CA VAL A 27 -13.07 29.23 -0.82
C VAL A 27 -13.13 28.68 -2.25
N ASN A 28 -14.29 28.12 -2.63
CA ASN A 28 -14.52 27.47 -3.93
C ASN A 28 -13.64 26.24 -4.23
N ALA A 29 -13.10 25.57 -3.20
CA ALA A 29 -12.44 24.27 -3.45
C ALA A 29 -13.42 23.30 -4.13
N PRO A 30 -12.99 22.59 -5.19
CA PRO A 30 -13.78 21.50 -5.73
C PRO A 30 -14.02 20.46 -4.62
N PRO A 31 -15.15 19.74 -4.63
CA PRO A 31 -15.46 18.76 -3.60
C PRO A 31 -14.33 17.72 -3.51
N VAL A 32 -13.65 17.68 -2.35
CA VAL A 32 -12.63 16.68 -2.05
C VAL A 32 -13.35 15.45 -1.54
N TRP A 33 -13.43 14.43 -2.39
CA TRP A 33 -13.90 13.12 -1.96
C TRP A 33 -12.71 12.35 -1.41
N LEU A 34 -12.72 12.08 -0.11
CA LEU A 34 -11.80 11.11 0.48
C LEU A 34 -12.11 9.75 -0.14
N GLN A 35 -11.28 9.34 -1.10
CA GLN A 35 -11.40 8.04 -1.73
C GLN A 35 -10.69 7.01 -0.84
N THR A 36 -11.47 6.16 -0.17
CA THR A 36 -10.93 4.94 0.45
C THR A 36 -10.61 3.96 -0.68
N LEU A 37 -9.43 4.14 -1.28
CA LEU A 37 -9.00 3.38 -2.44
C LEU A 37 -8.76 1.92 -2.08
N ASP A 38 -7.95 1.64 -1.05
CA ASP A 38 -7.50 0.28 -0.74
C ASP A 38 -8.60 -0.53 -0.01
N LEU A 39 -9.08 -1.61 -0.64
CA LEU A 39 -9.85 -2.67 0.02
C LEU A 39 -8.92 -3.59 0.83
N ALA A 40 -7.76 -3.93 0.27
CA ALA A 40 -6.79 -4.82 0.89
C ALA A 40 -5.39 -4.59 0.35
N ARG A 41 -4.38 -4.79 1.21
CA ARG A 41 -2.97 -4.76 0.82
C ARG A 41 -2.17 -5.76 1.63
N ASN A 42 -1.47 -6.66 0.95
CA ASN A 42 -0.68 -7.70 1.58
C ASN A 42 0.67 -7.85 0.88
N VAL A 43 1.71 -8.10 1.68
CA VAL A 43 2.98 -8.59 1.17
C VAL A 43 2.91 -10.10 1.09
N ALA A 44 3.19 -10.66 -0.08
CA ALA A 44 3.31 -12.09 -0.32
C ALA A 44 4.76 -12.42 -0.67
N ILE A 45 5.30 -13.45 -0.03
CA ILE A 45 6.67 -13.92 -0.25
C ILE A 45 6.58 -15.24 -1.02
N ALA A 46 7.20 -15.29 -2.19
CA ALA A 46 7.30 -16.50 -2.98
C ALA A 46 8.34 -17.47 -2.38
N ALA A 47 8.27 -18.75 -2.75
CA ALA A 47 9.21 -19.77 -2.27
C ALA A 47 10.69 -19.47 -2.58
N ASN A 48 10.95 -18.70 -3.65
CA ASN A 48 12.30 -18.26 -4.02
C ASN A 48 12.78 -17.01 -3.25
N GLY A 49 12.02 -16.53 -2.26
CA GLY A 49 12.33 -15.35 -1.46
C GLY A 49 11.92 -14.02 -2.09
N ASN A 50 11.47 -14.00 -3.35
CA ASN A 50 10.99 -12.78 -3.99
C ASN A 50 9.73 -12.28 -3.28
N ARG A 51 9.69 -10.98 -3.01
CA ARG A 51 8.57 -10.33 -2.35
C ARG A 51 7.70 -9.62 -3.38
N TYR A 52 6.40 -9.70 -3.15
CA TYR A 52 5.40 -9.05 -3.96
C TYR A 52 4.40 -8.35 -3.05
N VAL A 53 3.80 -7.29 -3.55
CA VAL A 53 2.68 -6.62 -2.91
C VAL A 53 1.46 -6.88 -3.76
N VAL A 54 0.42 -7.40 -3.14
CA VAL A 54 -0.91 -7.52 -3.74
C VAL A 54 -1.74 -6.39 -3.15
N ALA A 55 -2.26 -5.50 -3.99
CA ALA A 55 -3.14 -4.43 -3.58
C ALA A 55 -4.44 -4.51 -4.36
N THR A 56 -5.56 -4.40 -3.66
CA THR A 56 -6.89 -4.38 -4.24
C THR A 56 -7.59 -3.09 -3.88
N PHE A 57 -8.15 -2.41 -4.87
CA PHE A 57 -8.76 -1.09 -4.69
C PHE A 57 -10.03 -0.89 -5.52
N ASP A 58 -10.87 0.01 -5.02
CA ASP A 58 -12.11 0.43 -5.69
C ASP A 58 -11.77 1.51 -6.72
N ASP A 59 -11.76 1.11 -7.99
CA ASP A 59 -11.56 1.98 -9.14
C ASP A 59 -12.86 2.19 -9.94
N THR A 60 -14.03 1.90 -9.33
CA THR A 60 -15.31 1.93 -10.03
C THR A 60 -15.69 3.32 -10.55
N ARG A 61 -15.14 4.37 -9.93
CA ARG A 61 -15.35 5.76 -10.36
C ARG A 61 -14.57 6.15 -11.61
N VAL A 62 -13.47 5.44 -11.92
CA VAL A 62 -12.59 5.76 -13.06
C VAL A 62 -12.76 4.72 -14.16
N SER A 63 -12.58 3.43 -13.83
CA SER A 63 -12.66 2.32 -14.81
C SER A 63 -13.98 1.54 -14.75
N GLY A 64 -14.84 1.79 -13.77
CA GLY A 64 -16.06 1.00 -13.56
C GLY A 64 -15.80 -0.38 -12.95
N LYS A 65 -14.58 -0.67 -12.47
CA LYS A 65 -14.16 -1.97 -11.94
C LYS A 65 -13.45 -1.87 -10.60
N TYR A 66 -13.37 -2.99 -9.90
CA TYR A 66 -12.39 -3.19 -8.84
C TYR A 66 -11.10 -3.76 -9.46
N ILE A 67 -9.96 -3.29 -8.97
CA ILE A 67 -8.64 -3.69 -9.48
C ILE A 67 -7.88 -4.44 -8.39
N THR A 68 -7.31 -5.58 -8.76
CA THR A 68 -6.29 -6.29 -7.97
C THR A 68 -4.97 -6.26 -8.73
N ALA A 69 -4.01 -5.52 -8.21
CA ALA A 69 -2.70 -5.33 -8.82
C ALA A 69 -1.59 -6.05 -8.05
N VAL A 70 -0.62 -6.61 -8.77
CA VAL A 70 0.56 -7.27 -8.20
C VAL A 70 1.81 -6.47 -8.55
N TYR A 71 2.58 -6.11 -7.53
CA TYR A 71 3.83 -5.35 -7.66
C TYR A 71 5.01 -6.20 -7.15
N PRO A 72 6.14 -6.27 -7.85
CA PRO A 72 7.35 -6.82 -7.29
C PRO A 72 7.91 -5.82 -6.27
N GLN A 73 8.27 -6.29 -5.07
CA GLN A 73 8.88 -5.46 -4.05
C GLN A 73 10.40 -5.60 -4.13
N GLN A 74 11.06 -4.56 -4.63
CA GLN A 74 12.52 -4.42 -4.62
C GLN A 74 12.93 -3.37 -3.59
N ASN A 75 14.00 -3.64 -2.83
CA ASN A 75 14.71 -2.70 -1.95
C ASN A 75 13.85 -1.83 -1.01
N GLY A 76 12.80 -2.41 -0.41
CA GLY A 76 12.03 -1.71 0.62
C GLY A 76 11.33 -0.45 0.11
N TYR A 77 10.33 -0.61 -0.75
CA TYR A 77 9.20 0.33 -0.92
C TYR A 77 9.54 1.85 -1.02
N LEU A 78 10.57 2.22 -1.79
CA LEU A 78 10.90 3.65 -2.03
C LEU A 78 10.95 4.06 -3.52
N THR A 79 10.63 3.18 -4.46
CA THR A 79 10.61 3.59 -5.87
C THR A 79 9.24 4.13 -6.26
N LEU A 80 9.21 5.44 -6.54
CA LEU A 80 8.13 6.26 -7.10
C LEU A 80 7.46 5.71 -8.38
N ILE A 81 7.95 4.58 -8.92
CA ILE A 81 7.41 3.90 -10.09
C ILE A 81 6.97 2.51 -9.67
N ARG A 82 5.65 2.34 -9.53
CA ARG A 82 5.04 1.04 -9.36
C ARG A 82 5.02 0.33 -10.72
N LEU A 83 6.04 -0.47 -11.02
CA LEU A 83 5.99 -1.41 -12.14
C LEU A 83 5.00 -2.51 -11.77
N VAL A 84 3.77 -2.38 -12.27
CA VAL A 84 2.72 -3.38 -12.11
C VAL A 84 3.11 -4.60 -12.96
N LEU A 85 3.10 -5.80 -12.35
CA LEU A 85 3.25 -7.05 -13.10
C LEU A 85 1.95 -7.45 -13.78
N THR A 86 0.81 -7.21 -13.13
CA THR A 86 -0.52 -7.44 -13.69
C THR A 86 -1.58 -6.61 -12.96
N GLU A 87 -2.67 -6.31 -13.66
CA GLU A 87 -3.92 -5.79 -13.10
C GLU A 87 -5.05 -6.74 -13.47
N LEU A 88 -5.72 -7.29 -12.47
CA LEU A 88 -6.89 -8.14 -12.65
C LEU A 88 -8.13 -7.34 -12.30
N LYS A 89 -9.14 -7.41 -13.16
CA LYS A 89 -10.38 -6.63 -13.04
C LYS A 89 -11.51 -7.52 -12.52
N SER A 90 -12.36 -6.96 -11.69
CA SER A 90 -13.59 -7.61 -11.22
C SER A 90 -14.73 -6.60 -11.06
N ASP A 91 -15.96 -7.10 -11.10
CA ASP A 91 -17.16 -6.25 -11.05
C ASP A 91 -17.62 -5.97 -9.61
N THR A 92 -17.24 -6.83 -8.68
CA THR A 92 -17.71 -6.76 -7.29
C THR A 92 -16.55 -6.80 -6.30
N PRO A 93 -16.71 -6.23 -5.10
CA PRO A 93 -15.68 -6.28 -4.07
C PRO A 93 -15.39 -7.73 -3.62
N VAL A 94 -16.39 -8.62 -3.65
CA VAL A 94 -16.22 -10.04 -3.31
C VAL A 94 -15.30 -10.75 -4.30
N GLN A 95 -15.54 -10.58 -5.60
CA GLN A 95 -14.66 -11.12 -6.64
C GLN A 95 -13.25 -10.52 -6.54
N ALA A 96 -13.15 -9.22 -6.26
CA ALA A 96 -11.86 -8.54 -6.08
C ALA A 96 -11.04 -9.18 -4.96
N MET A 97 -11.69 -9.49 -3.82
CA MET A 97 -11.05 -10.18 -2.70
C MET A 97 -10.71 -11.64 -3.00
N GLN A 98 -11.50 -12.34 -3.82
CA GLN A 98 -11.16 -13.69 -4.28
C GLN A 98 -9.91 -13.66 -5.16
N LEU A 99 -9.81 -12.71 -6.10
CA LEU A 99 -8.62 -12.48 -6.92
C LEU A 99 -7.41 -12.14 -6.04
N HIS A 100 -7.59 -11.28 -5.02
CA HIS A 100 -6.55 -10.92 -4.07
C HIS A 100 -5.96 -12.14 -3.36
N GLN A 101 -6.83 -12.95 -2.75
CA GLN A 101 -6.43 -14.18 -2.06
C GLN A 101 -5.86 -15.24 -3.02
N GLY A 102 -6.38 -15.29 -4.25
CA GLY A 102 -5.87 -16.15 -5.32
C GLY A 102 -4.43 -15.78 -5.70
N ALA A 103 -4.17 -14.49 -5.93
CA ALA A 103 -2.85 -13.98 -6.26
C ALA A 103 -1.83 -14.25 -5.15
N ILE A 104 -2.18 -14.02 -3.88
CA ILE A 104 -1.31 -14.34 -2.74
C ILE A 104 -0.93 -15.82 -2.73
N ARG A 105 -1.92 -16.71 -2.87
CA ARG A 105 -1.69 -18.16 -2.89
C ARG A 105 -0.81 -18.56 -4.08
N ALA A 106 -1.09 -18.00 -5.26
CA ALA A 106 -0.29 -18.26 -6.45
C ALA A 106 1.16 -17.81 -6.29
N ILE A 107 1.41 -16.65 -5.67
CA ILE A 107 2.75 -16.15 -5.34
C ILE A 107 3.46 -17.12 -4.40
N GLN A 108 2.82 -17.49 -3.28
CA GLN A 108 3.40 -18.39 -2.28
C GLN A 108 3.73 -19.76 -2.87
N GLN A 109 2.93 -20.25 -3.83
CA GLN A 109 3.13 -21.51 -4.53
C GLN A 109 4.07 -21.44 -5.73
N GLY A 110 4.60 -20.26 -6.08
CA GLY A 110 5.44 -20.08 -7.28
C GLY A 110 4.69 -20.17 -8.62
N LYS A 111 3.35 -20.07 -8.59
CA LYS A 111 2.44 -20.20 -9.75
C LYS A 111 1.85 -18.88 -10.23
N LEU A 112 2.46 -17.75 -9.88
CA LEU A 112 1.94 -16.41 -10.23
C LEU A 112 1.71 -16.26 -11.74
N GLN A 113 2.64 -16.72 -12.57
CA GLN A 113 2.52 -16.61 -14.03
C GLN A 113 1.36 -17.44 -14.61
N GLU A 114 1.10 -18.62 -14.05
CA GLU A 114 -0.05 -19.46 -14.43
C GLU A 114 -1.36 -18.78 -14.03
N PHE A 115 -1.41 -18.24 -12.82
CA PHE A 115 -2.57 -17.52 -12.31
C PHE A 115 -2.89 -16.27 -13.14
N ILE A 116 -1.88 -15.51 -13.55
CA ILE A 116 -2.08 -14.34 -14.43
C ILE A 116 -2.72 -14.77 -15.74
N ARG A 117 -2.14 -15.78 -16.41
CA ARG A 117 -2.64 -16.27 -17.71
C ARG A 117 -4.08 -16.76 -17.68
N SER A 118 -4.58 -17.25 -16.54
CA SER A 118 -5.97 -17.71 -16.43
C SER A 118 -6.98 -16.59 -16.15
N HIS A 119 -6.53 -15.35 -15.97
CA HIS A 119 -7.37 -14.20 -15.61
C HIS A 119 -7.16 -12.97 -16.51
N THR A 120 -6.42 -13.12 -17.60
CA THR A 120 -6.26 -12.16 -18.71
C THR A 120 -6.76 -12.77 -20.00
#